data_AF-A0A1Q4VVS1-F1
#
_entry.id   AF-A0A1Q4VVS1-F1
#
_cell.length_a   1.000
_cell.length_b   1.000
_cell.length_c   1.000
_cell.angle_alpha   90.00
_cell.angle_beta   90.00
_cell.angle_gamma   90.00
#
_symmetry.space_group_name_H-M   'P 1'
#
loop_
_entity.id
_entity.type
_entity.pdbx_description
1 polymer ?
#
loop_
_entity_poly.entity_id
_entity_poly.type
_entity_poly.pdbx_seq_one_letter_code
_entity_poly.pdbx_strand_id
1 'polypeptide(L)'
;MAEGVDRMSAESQDEGAEEAGESGEVEEAEDGTLVYTAQLRCKDGRYVLTVMDGVRGIRHVAPVSKKAVDKLPVYLDMLKGTRS
;
A
#
# COMPACT_ATOMS: atom_id res chain seq x y z
N MET A 1 56.21 -26.71 -3.00
CA MET A 1 55.46 -26.22 -4.17
C MET A 1 54.14 -26.98 -4.18
N ALA A 2 53.02 -26.25 -4.13
CA ALA A 2 51.60 -26.67 -4.17
C ALA A 2 51.16 -27.59 -3.00
N GLU A 3 49.99 -27.46 -2.37
CA GLU A 3 48.70 -26.88 -2.77
C GLU A 3 48.07 -26.07 -1.63
N GLY A 4 47.50 -24.92 -1.97
CA GLY A 4 46.71 -24.08 -1.08
C GLY A 4 45.28 -24.61 -1.00
N VAL A 5 44.75 -24.69 0.21
CA VAL A 5 43.35 -25.01 0.51
C VAL A 5 42.48 -23.80 0.21
N ASP A 6 41.94 -23.74 -0.99
CA ASP A 6 40.78 -22.93 -1.33
C ASP A 6 39.50 -23.67 -0.94
N ARG A 7 38.70 -23.07 -0.04
CA ARG A 7 37.23 -23.14 -0.06
C ARG A 7 36.66 -22.08 0.87
N MET A 8 36.55 -20.88 0.29
CA MET A 8 35.66 -19.81 0.72
C MET A 8 34.19 -20.24 0.65
N SER A 9 33.43 -19.71 1.60
CA SER A 9 32.05 -19.21 1.45
C SER A 9 30.94 -20.19 1.09
N ALA A 10 30.02 -20.38 2.05
CA ALA A 10 28.62 -19.94 1.87
C ALA A 10 27.87 -20.13 3.20
N GLU A 11 27.83 -19.08 4.03
CA GLU A 11 26.70 -18.90 4.95
C GLU A 11 25.59 -18.26 4.12
N SER A 12 24.64 -19.09 3.67
CA SER A 12 23.45 -18.61 2.98
C SER A 12 22.49 -18.01 4.01
N GLN A 13 22.53 -16.68 4.11
CA GLN A 13 21.38 -15.87 4.47
C GLN A 13 20.47 -15.77 3.24
N ASP A 14 19.23 -16.22 3.34
CA ASP A 14 18.13 -15.97 2.39
C ASP A 14 16.91 -16.77 2.89
N GLU A 15 15.67 -16.31 2.88
CA GLU A 15 15.11 -15.05 2.44
C GLU A 15 13.66 -14.98 2.96
N GLY A 16 13.20 -13.76 3.24
CA GLY A 16 11.82 -13.30 3.02
C GLY A 16 10.65 -14.16 3.50
N ALA A 17 10.08 -13.78 4.65
CA ALA A 17 8.65 -13.98 4.88
C ALA A 17 7.85 -13.18 3.84
N GLU A 18 7.39 -13.86 2.79
CA GLU A 18 6.37 -13.38 1.86
C GLU A 18 5.05 -13.27 2.63
N GLU A 19 4.86 -12.16 3.36
CA GLU A 19 3.53 -11.73 3.79
C GLU A 19 2.76 -11.36 2.53
N ALA A 20 2.04 -12.34 2.00
CA ALA A 20 1.08 -12.17 0.92
C ALA A 20 0.06 -11.12 1.37
N GLY A 21 0.32 -9.87 1.01
CA GLY A 21 -0.60 -8.77 1.17
C GLY A 21 -1.88 -9.12 0.45
N GLU A 22 -2.92 -9.38 1.23
CA GLU A 22 -4.29 -9.59 0.78
C GLU A 22 -4.66 -8.42 -0.15
N SER A 23 -4.59 -8.68 -1.45
CA SER A 23 -5.05 -7.77 -2.49
C SER A 23 -6.56 -7.73 -2.40
N GLY A 24 -7.08 -6.78 -1.61
CA GLY A 24 -8.50 -6.52 -1.53
C GLY A 24 -9.07 -6.34 -2.93
N GLU A 25 -9.97 -7.23 -3.30
CA GLU A 25 -10.76 -7.15 -4.52
C GLU A 25 -11.52 -5.83 -4.49
N VAL A 26 -11.13 -4.90 -5.36
CA VAL A 26 -11.92 -3.72 -5.66
C VAL A 26 -13.09 -4.20 -6.51
N GLU A 27 -14.25 -4.36 -5.89
CA GLU A 27 -15.50 -4.58 -6.63
C GLU A 27 -15.63 -3.47 -7.67
N GLU A 28 -15.48 -3.83 -8.94
CA GLU A 28 -15.72 -2.93 -10.05
C GLU A 28 -17.21 -2.55 -9.99
N ALA A 29 -17.47 -1.27 -9.73
CA ALA A 29 -18.81 -0.74 -9.80
C ALA A 29 -19.27 -0.83 -11.27
N GLU A 30 -20.11 -1.82 -11.57
CA GLU A 30 -20.84 -1.90 -12.83
C GLU A 30 -21.57 -0.55 -13.02
N ASP A 31 -21.23 0.17 -14.10
CA ASP A 31 -21.65 1.54 -14.49
C ASP A 31 -20.92 2.77 -13.91
N GLY A 32 -19.76 2.63 -13.25
CA GLY A 32 -19.00 3.79 -12.73
C GLY A 32 -17.58 3.95 -13.28
N THR A 33 -17.29 5.06 -14.00
CA THR A 33 -15.89 5.41 -14.30
C THR A 33 -15.13 5.73 -13.02
N LEU A 34 -14.08 4.97 -12.72
CA LEU A 34 -13.21 5.19 -11.55
C LEU A 34 -12.37 6.46 -11.73
N VAL A 35 -12.80 7.57 -11.14
CA VAL A 35 -12.14 8.89 -11.31
C VAL A 35 -10.95 9.08 -10.36
N TYR A 36 -11.06 8.59 -9.13
CA TYR A 36 -10.04 8.75 -8.09
C TYR A 36 -9.81 7.45 -7.35
N THR A 37 -8.54 7.18 -6.99
CA THR A 37 -8.18 6.14 -6.02
C THR A 37 -7.43 6.75 -4.85
N ALA A 38 -7.58 6.14 -3.66
CA ALA A 38 -6.88 6.56 -2.47
C ALA A 38 -6.26 5.34 -1.77
N GLN A 39 -4.99 5.44 -1.40
CA GLN A 39 -4.26 4.41 -0.69
C GLN A 39 -3.60 5.00 0.55
N LEU A 40 -3.92 4.45 1.72
CA LEU A 40 -3.27 4.77 2.97
C LEU A 40 -2.17 3.73 3.25
N ARG A 41 -0.95 4.18 3.53
CA ARG A 41 0.16 3.33 3.97
C ARG A 41 0.64 3.75 5.36
N CYS A 42 1.01 2.78 6.17
CA CYS A 42 1.72 2.98 7.43
C CYS A 42 3.18 2.54 7.24
N LYS A 43 4.14 3.42 7.55
CA LYS A 43 5.57 3.11 7.57
C LYS A 43 6.22 3.80 8.76
N ASP A 44 6.91 3.05 9.62
CA ASP A 44 7.61 3.55 10.80
C ASP A 44 6.70 4.38 11.74
N GLY A 45 5.44 3.95 11.91
CA GLY A 45 4.44 4.65 12.72
C GLY A 45 3.92 5.96 12.12
N ARG A 46 4.32 6.29 10.88
CA ARG A 46 3.83 7.44 10.13
C ARG A 46 2.85 6.97 9.07
N TYR A 47 1.77 7.73 8.93
CA TYR A 47 0.76 7.46 7.93
C TYR A 47 0.92 8.39 6.73
N VAL A 48 0.80 7.85 5.54
CA VAL A 48 0.87 8.59 4.28
C VAL A 48 -0.34 8.22 3.43
N LEU A 49 -1.10 9.23 3.04
CA LEU A 49 -2.20 9.08 2.10
C LEU A 49 -1.71 9.43 0.70
N THR A 50 -1.92 8.51 -0.24
CA THR A 50 -1.73 8.74 -1.67
C THR A 50 -3.11 8.83 -2.33
N VAL A 51 -3.39 9.92 -3.04
CA VAL A 51 -4.58 10.06 -3.89
C VAL A 51 -4.12 10.13 -5.33
N MET A 52 -4.72 9.30 -6.18
CA MET A 52 -4.47 9.27 -7.62
C MET A 52 -5.71 9.74 -8.37
N ASP A 53 -5.55 10.77 -9.19
CA ASP A 53 -6.53 11.21 -10.17
C ASP A 53 -6.32 10.42 -11.46
N GLY A 54 -7.25 9.52 -11.78
CA GLY A 54 -7.20 8.67 -12.97
C GLY A 54 -7.45 9.43 -14.27
N VAL A 55 -8.10 10.60 -14.22
CA VAL A 55 -8.41 11.42 -15.39
C VAL A 55 -7.24 12.31 -15.76
N ARG A 56 -6.55 12.87 -14.76
CA ARG A 56 -5.44 13.81 -14.96
C ARG A 56 -4.07 13.16 -14.81
N GLY A 57 -4.00 11.92 -14.33
CA GLY A 57 -2.75 11.22 -14.01
C GLY A 57 -1.96 11.86 -12.87
N ILE A 58 -2.63 12.61 -11.99
CA ILE A 58 -1.97 13.35 -10.91
C ILE A 58 -1.91 12.49 -9.66
N ARG A 59 -0.73 12.42 -9.05
CA ARG A 59 -0.49 11.74 -7.79
C ARG A 59 -0.21 12.75 -6.67
N HIS A 60 -1.11 12.79 -5.69
CA HIS A 60 -0.93 13.57 -4.47
C HIS A 60 -0.52 12.66 -3.32
N VAL A 61 0.57 13.02 -2.63
CA VAL A 61 1.09 12.29 -1.48
C VAL A 61 1.18 13.24 -0.31
N ALA A 62 0.50 12.91 0.79
CA ALA A 62 0.47 13.74 1.98
C ALA A 62 0.71 12.91 3.25
N PRO A 63 1.57 13.36 4.17
CA PRO A 63 1.62 12.80 5.51
C PRO A 63 0.30 13.10 6.23
N VAL A 64 -0.23 12.12 6.94
CA VAL A 64 -1.49 12.26 7.67
C VAL A 64 -1.30 11.88 9.13
N SER A 65 -2.01 12.59 10.01
CA SER A 65 -1.99 12.30 11.44
C SER A 65 -2.76 11.02 11.74
N LYS A 66 -2.35 10.29 12.79
CA LYS A 66 -3.09 9.12 13.29
C LYS A 66 -4.56 9.45 13.59
N LYS A 67 -4.83 10.60 14.22
CA LYS A 67 -6.20 11.08 14.49
C LYS A 67 -7.06 11.24 13.24
N ALA A 68 -6.48 11.60 12.11
CA ALA A 68 -7.21 11.70 10.84
C ALA A 68 -7.49 10.30 10.27
N VAL A 69 -6.52 9.39 10.40
CA VAL A 69 -6.68 7.98 10.00
C VAL A 69 -7.77 7.28 10.80
N ASP A 70 -7.80 7.48 12.12
CA ASP A 70 -8.80 6.88 13.01
C ASP A 70 -10.23 7.30 12.65
N LYS A 71 -10.40 8.45 11.98
CA LYS A 71 -11.70 8.97 11.52
C LYS A 71 -12.07 8.52 10.10
N LEU A 72 -11.13 7.97 9.33
CA LEU A 72 -11.40 7.54 7.96
C LEU A 72 -12.59 6.59 7.84
N PRO A 73 -12.77 5.55 8.69
CA PRO A 73 -13.92 4.66 8.59
C PRO A 73 -15.25 5.42 8.63
N VAL A 74 -15.38 6.38 9.55
CA VAL A 74 -16.58 7.22 9.69
C VAL A 74 -16.83 8.04 8.42
N TYR A 75 -15.80 8.67 7.87
CA TYR A 75 -15.94 9.44 6.63
C TYR A 75 -16.27 8.55 5.42
N LEU A 76 -15.67 7.36 5.33
CA LEU A 76 -15.94 6.41 4.25
C LEU A 76 -17.36 5.85 4.34
N ASP A 77 -17.87 5.61 5.54
CA ASP A 77 -19.25 5.16 5.74
C ASP A 77 -20.27 6.24 5.33
N MET A 78 -19.97 7.52 5.55
CA MET A 78 -20.81 8.63 5.05
C MET A 78 -20.92 8.64 3.52
N LEU A 79 -19.87 8.25 2.81
CA LEU A 79 -19.88 8.19 1.34
C LEU A 79 -20.76 7.05 0.83
N LYS A 80 -20.83 5.93 1.57
CA LYS A 80 -21.68 4.78 1.22
C LYS A 80 -23.18 5.07 1.34
N GLY A 81 -23.55 6.07 2.15
CA GLY A 81 -24.94 6.46 2.42
C GLY A 81 -25.64 7.28 1.31
N THR A 82 -25.04 7.43 0.13
CA THR A 82 -25.61 8.20 -1.00
C THR A 82 -26.07 7.33 -2.18
N ARG A 83 -26.47 6.08 -1.92
CA ARG A 83 -27.32 5.32 -2.85
C ARG A 83 -28.79 5.47 -2.40
N SER A 84 -29.45 6.54 -2.86
CA SER A 84 -30.91 6.72 -2.82
C SER A 84 -31.44 6.81 -4.23
#